data_AF-A0AA41T4W4-F1
#
_entry.id   AF-A0AA41T4W4-F1
#
_cell.length_a   1.000
_cell.length_b   1.000
_cell.length_c   1.000
_cell.angle_alpha   90.00
_cell.angle_beta   90.00
_cell.angle_gamma   90.00
#
_symmetry.space_group_name_H-M   'P 1'
#
loop_
_entity.id
_entity.type
_entity.pdbx_description
1 polymer ?
#
loop_
_entity_poly.entity_id
_entity_poly.type
_entity_poly.pdbx_seq_one_letter_code
_entity_poly.pdbx_strand_id
1 'polypeptide(L)'
;MARLCKALLLLVVTVVLMSRRVQAWGSPKVLRKFQNIPKSYVYVQQALWYAMKDFNKGSEDKYYFKVVEVLNSQEQVTDSLEYYIEAKIARTMCKKTSGENENCLFQQNPEMQKVCGQDKGSDGPS
;
A
#
# COMPACT_ATOMS: atom_id res chain seq x y z
N MET A 1 24.40 34.52 -32.65
CA MET A 1 24.79 33.19 -32.13
C MET A 1 25.17 33.23 -30.64
N ALA A 2 26.21 33.96 -30.22
CA ALA A 2 26.69 33.95 -28.83
C ALA A 2 25.68 34.40 -27.73
N ARG A 3 24.78 35.34 -28.05
CA ARG A 3 23.76 35.83 -27.09
C ARG A 3 22.67 34.80 -26.77
N LEU A 4 22.29 33.99 -27.76
CA LEU A 4 21.30 32.92 -27.61
C LEU A 4 21.86 31.76 -26.79
N CYS A 5 23.13 31.38 -27.02
CA CYS A 5 23.80 30.35 -26.21
C CYS A 5 23.91 30.75 -24.74
N LYS A 6 24.26 32.03 -24.47
CA LYS A 6 24.39 32.53 -23.09
C LYS A 6 23.05 32.54 -22.35
N ALA A 7 21.95 32.89 -23.05
CA ALA A 7 20.60 32.83 -22.49
C ALA A 7 20.15 31.38 -22.23
N LEU A 8 20.42 30.45 -23.15
CA LEU A 8 20.07 29.04 -23.00
C LEU A 8 20.82 28.40 -21.82
N LEU A 9 22.11 28.69 -21.66
CA LEU A 9 22.91 28.19 -20.54
C LEU A 9 22.40 28.70 -19.19
N LEU A 10 21.99 29.97 -19.11
CA LEU A 10 21.39 30.52 -17.89
C LEU A 10 20.06 29.85 -17.55
N LEU A 11 19.20 29.58 -18.54
CA LEU A 11 17.94 28.86 -18.33
C LEU A 11 18.18 27.44 -17.80
N VAL A 12 19.12 26.69 -18.39
CA VAL A 12 19.47 25.34 -17.91
C VAL A 12 19.98 25.38 -16.47
N VAL A 13 20.85 26.34 -16.12
CA VAL A 13 21.34 26.50 -14.74
C VAL A 13 20.21 26.82 -13.76
N THR A 14 19.26 27.69 -14.13
CA THR A 14 18.10 28.00 -13.28
C THR A 14 17.18 26.79 -13.09
N VAL A 15 16.92 26.00 -14.14
CA VAL A 15 16.12 24.77 -14.05
C VAL A 15 16.80 23.73 -13.15
N VAL A 16 18.12 23.57 -13.26
CA VAL A 16 18.93 22.68 -12.40
C VAL A 16 18.96 23.14 -10.94
N LEU A 17 19.04 24.47 -10.69
CA LEU A 17 18.99 25.01 -9.33
C LEU A 17 17.63 24.78 -8.66
N MET A 18 16.54 24.93 -9.41
CA MET A 18 15.18 24.72 -8.89
C MET A 18 14.88 23.23 -8.62
N SER A 19 15.46 22.31 -9.40
CA SER A 19 15.28 20.87 -9.16
C SER A 19 15.93 20.39 -7.85
N ARG A 20 16.99 21.05 -7.37
CA ARG A 20 17.64 20.72 -6.08
C ARG A 20 16.84 21.12 -4.84
N ARG A 21 15.88 22.04 -4.95
CA ARG A 21 15.08 22.52 -3.79
C ARG A 21 13.95 21.56 -3.38
N VAL A 22 13.59 20.60 -4.22
CA VAL A 22 12.45 19.67 -3.98
C VAL A 22 12.82 18.50 -3.05
N GLN A 23 14.11 18.25 -2.81
CA GLN A 23 14.56 16.99 -2.19
C GLN A 23 14.66 17.00 -0.65
N ALA A 24 14.32 18.10 0.03
CA ALA A 24 14.57 18.25 1.48
C ALA A 24 13.33 18.63 2.32
N TRP A 25 12.13 18.37 1.82
CA TRP A 25 10.87 18.69 2.52
C TRP A 25 9.94 17.48 2.52
N GLY A 26 10.17 16.45 3.34
CA GLY A 26 9.18 15.37 3.39
C GLY A 26 9.59 14.03 3.97
N SER A 27 10.45 13.96 4.99
CA SER A 27 10.48 12.73 5.80
C SER A 27 9.31 12.78 6.78
N PRO A 28 8.37 11.82 6.75
CA PRO A 28 7.27 11.78 7.71
C PRO A 28 7.83 11.76 9.12
N LYS A 29 7.36 12.66 10.00
CA LYS A 29 7.78 12.66 11.39
C LYS A 29 7.12 11.46 12.08
N VAL A 30 7.87 10.39 12.27
CA VAL A 30 7.41 9.21 13.01
C VAL A 30 7.28 9.57 14.49
N LEU A 31 6.04 9.72 14.96
CA LEU A 31 5.71 9.99 16.37
C LEU A 31 5.77 8.71 17.21
N ARG A 32 5.34 7.58 16.65
CA ARG A 32 5.42 6.26 17.26
C ARG A 32 5.73 5.24 16.17
N LYS A 33 6.83 4.49 16.33
CA LYS A 33 7.20 3.41 15.41
C LYS A 33 6.16 2.28 15.42
N PHE A 34 6.24 1.40 14.41
CA PHE A 34 5.41 0.20 14.37
C PHE A 34 5.43 -0.58 15.68
N GLN A 35 4.24 -0.81 16.20
CA GLN A 35 3.98 -1.66 17.35
C GLN A 35 2.94 -2.71 16.99
N ASN A 36 3.11 -3.93 17.49
CA ASN A 36 2.11 -4.99 17.31
C ASN A 36 0.83 -4.60 18.06
N ILE A 37 -0.30 -4.71 17.38
CA ILE A 37 -1.62 -4.48 17.97
C ILE A 37 -2.49 -5.72 17.78
N PRO A 38 -3.51 -5.93 18.64
CA PRO A 38 -4.43 -7.05 18.48
C PRO A 38 -5.15 -7.01 17.14
N LYS A 39 -5.15 -8.17 16.46
CA LYS A 39 -5.84 -8.39 15.17
C LYS A 39 -7.35 -8.15 15.28
N SER A 40 -7.92 -8.35 16.47
CA SER A 40 -9.34 -8.21 16.78
C SER A 40 -9.81 -6.76 16.93
N TYR A 41 -8.92 -5.78 16.91
CA TYR A 41 -9.30 -4.38 17.00
C TYR A 41 -10.17 -3.95 15.82
N VAL A 42 -11.24 -3.23 16.11
CA VAL A 42 -12.24 -2.80 15.12
C VAL A 42 -11.59 -2.01 13.99
N TYR A 43 -10.62 -1.14 14.31
CA TYR A 43 -9.90 -0.35 13.31
C TYR A 43 -9.03 -1.22 12.38
N VAL A 44 -8.44 -2.31 12.88
CA VAL A 44 -7.71 -3.28 12.05
C VAL A 44 -8.66 -3.98 11.09
N GLN A 45 -9.82 -4.40 11.58
CA GLN A 45 -10.84 -5.04 10.75
C GLN A 45 -11.40 -4.09 9.68
N GLN A 46 -11.60 -2.81 10.03
CA GLN A 46 -12.07 -1.80 9.09
C GLN A 46 -11.02 -1.48 8.02
N ALA A 47 -9.76 -1.31 8.42
CA ALA A 47 -8.64 -1.09 7.49
C ALA A 47 -8.48 -2.29 6.54
N LEU A 48 -8.56 -3.51 7.08
CA LEU A 48 -8.50 -4.74 6.29
C LEU A 48 -9.66 -4.85 5.30
N TRP A 49 -10.89 -4.53 5.72
CA TRP A 49 -12.05 -4.51 4.83
C TRP A 49 -11.85 -3.55 3.67
N TYR A 50 -11.38 -2.33 3.94
CA TYR A 50 -11.09 -1.35 2.91
C TYR A 50 -9.99 -1.83 1.94
N ALA A 51 -8.88 -2.36 2.48
CA ALA A 51 -7.77 -2.89 1.69
C ALA A 51 -8.22 -4.04 0.78
N MET A 52 -9.07 -4.95 1.27
CA MET A 52 -9.61 -6.04 0.46
C MET A 52 -10.54 -5.56 -0.65
N LYS A 53 -11.32 -4.51 -0.39
CA LYS A 53 -12.17 -3.89 -1.41
C LYS A 53 -11.34 -3.28 -2.53
N ASP A 54 -10.29 -2.54 -2.18
CA ASP A 54 -9.40 -1.92 -3.15
C ASP A 54 -8.58 -2.97 -3.92
N PHE A 55 -8.05 -3.98 -3.23
CA PHE A 55 -7.36 -5.11 -3.85
C PHE A 55 -8.24 -5.83 -4.88
N ASN A 56 -9.49 -6.13 -4.54
CA ASN A 56 -10.41 -6.78 -5.47
C ASN A 56 -10.78 -5.90 -6.66
N LYS A 57 -10.85 -4.59 -6.47
CA LYS A 57 -11.08 -3.62 -7.56
C LYS A 57 -9.88 -3.56 -8.52
N GLY A 58 -8.67 -3.55 -7.99
CA GLY A 58 -7.43 -3.46 -8.78
C GLY A 58 -6.94 -4.79 -9.36
N SER A 59 -7.36 -5.93 -8.79
CA SER A 59 -6.94 -7.24 -9.28
C SER A 59 -7.56 -7.57 -10.65
N GLU A 60 -6.76 -8.05 -11.59
CA GLU A 60 -7.21 -8.53 -12.91
C GLU A 60 -7.97 -9.87 -12.86
N ASP A 61 -8.02 -10.50 -11.69
CA ASP A 61 -8.71 -11.77 -11.49
C ASP A 61 -10.21 -11.63 -11.73
N LYS A 62 -10.83 -12.63 -12.36
CA LYS A 62 -12.27 -12.68 -12.60
C LYS A 62 -13.07 -12.94 -11.33
N TYR A 63 -12.42 -13.47 -10.30
CA TYR A 63 -13.04 -13.84 -9.03
C TYR A 63 -12.64 -12.90 -7.90
N TYR A 64 -13.50 -12.78 -6.90
CA TYR A 64 -13.15 -12.09 -5.66
C TYR A 64 -12.19 -12.90 -4.80
N PHE A 65 -11.37 -12.22 -4.02
CA PHE A 65 -10.56 -12.76 -2.93
C PHE A 65 -11.15 -12.38 -1.58
N LYS A 66 -11.03 -13.27 -0.61
CA LYS A 66 -11.42 -13.07 0.79
C LYS A 66 -10.26 -13.39 1.72
N VAL A 67 -10.27 -12.79 2.91
CA VAL A 67 -9.32 -13.10 3.98
C VAL A 67 -9.63 -14.48 4.56
N VAL A 68 -8.61 -15.33 4.62
CA VAL A 68 -8.63 -16.60 5.34
C VAL A 68 -8.22 -16.37 6.79
N GLU A 69 -7.13 -15.63 6.99
CA GLU A 69 -6.55 -15.39 8.32
C GLU A 69 -5.75 -14.10 8.34
N VAL A 70 -5.80 -13.36 9.44
CA VAL A 70 -4.87 -12.26 9.72
C VAL A 70 -3.65 -12.84 10.45
N LEU A 71 -2.48 -12.73 9.85
CA LEU A 71 -1.22 -13.26 10.39
C LEU A 71 -0.59 -12.28 11.36
N ASN A 72 -0.56 -11.00 10.99
CA ASN A 72 0.07 -9.94 11.77
C ASN A 72 -0.66 -8.60 11.60
N SER A 73 -0.62 -7.75 12.63
CA SER A 73 -1.14 -6.39 12.60
C SER A 73 -0.25 -5.47 13.42
N GLN A 74 0.27 -4.43 12.78
CA GLN A 74 1.06 -3.37 13.39
C GLN A 74 0.45 -2.01 13.11
N GLU A 75 0.69 -1.06 14.01
CA GLU A 75 0.27 0.33 13.89
C GLU A 75 1.46 1.26 14.07
N GLN A 76 1.56 2.29 13.24
CA GLN A 76 2.52 3.38 13.33
C GLN A 76 1.78 4.72 13.38
N VAL A 77 2.32 5.69 14.12
CA VAL A 77 1.82 7.07 14.14
C VAL A 77 2.88 7.97 13.53
N THR A 78 2.55 8.62 12.42
CA THR A 78 3.37 9.62 11.72
C THR A 78 2.67 10.99 11.81
N ASP A 79 2.53 11.68 10.69
CA ASP A 79 1.50 12.72 10.49
C ASP A 79 0.10 12.12 10.28
N SER A 80 0.01 10.80 10.12
CA SER A 80 -1.23 10.04 10.01
C SER A 80 -1.17 8.73 10.83
N LEU A 81 -2.28 8.00 10.87
CA LEU A 81 -2.36 6.68 11.50
C LEU A 81 -2.20 5.60 10.44
N GLU A 82 -1.11 4.86 10.50
CA GLU A 82 -0.73 3.87 9.49
C GLU A 82 -0.87 2.46 10.04
N TYR A 83 -1.52 1.58 9.27
CA TYR A 83 -1.71 0.18 9.60
C TYR A 83 -0.92 -0.71 8.64
N TYR A 84 -0.14 -1.61 9.22
CA TYR A 84 0.48 -2.71 8.50
C TYR A 84 -0.24 -4.00 8.86
N ILE A 85 -0.92 -4.61 7.89
CA ILE A 85 -1.68 -5.83 8.10
C ILE A 85 -1.16 -6.89 7.13
N GLU A 86 -0.71 -8.00 7.70
CA GLU A 86 -0.34 -9.19 6.95
C GLU A 86 -1.47 -10.20 7.08
N ALA A 87 -2.03 -10.61 5.94
CA ALA A 87 -3.18 -11.49 5.89
C ALA A 87 -3.00 -12.55 4.81
N LYS A 88 -3.44 -13.77 5.12
CA LYS A 88 -3.63 -14.83 4.14
C LYS A 88 -4.98 -14.60 3.47
N ILE A 89 -4.98 -14.49 2.15
CA ILE A 89 -6.19 -14.37 1.33
C ILE A 89 -6.34 -15.58 0.42
N ALA A 90 -7.56 -15.88 0.00
CA ALA A 90 -7.84 -16.94 -0.95
C ALA A 90 -8.90 -16.54 -1.96
N ARG A 91 -8.77 -17.06 -3.19
CA ARG A 91 -9.75 -16.86 -4.24
C ARG A 91 -11.09 -17.51 -3.85
N THR A 92 -12.18 -16.84 -4.16
CA THR A 92 -13.56 -17.31 -3.96
C THR A 92 -14.16 -17.86 -5.24
N MET A 93 -15.31 -18.51 -5.13
CA MET A 93 -16.11 -18.96 -6.28
C MET A 93 -16.91 -17.83 -6.95
N CYS A 94 -16.97 -16.65 -6.35
CA CYS A 94 -17.78 -15.54 -6.84
C CYS A 94 -17.05 -14.72 -7.89
N LYS A 95 -17.71 -14.53 -9.03
CA LYS A 95 -17.22 -13.68 -10.12
C LYS A 95 -17.53 -12.21 -9.82
N LYS A 96 -16.63 -11.32 -10.21
CA LYS A 96 -16.82 -9.87 -10.08
C LYS A 96 -18.03 -9.34 -10.86
N THR A 97 -18.42 -10.03 -11.93
CA THR A 97 -19.62 -9.72 -12.73
C THR A 97 -20.94 -9.99 -12.01
N SER A 98 -20.93 -10.82 -10.97
CA SER A 98 -22.14 -11.21 -10.22
C SER A 98 -22.48 -10.26 -9.08
N GLY A 99 -21.69 -9.18 -8.89
CA GLY A 99 -21.80 -8.29 -7.74
C GLY A 99 -21.10 -8.84 -6.50
N GLU A 100 -20.91 -7.97 -5.52
CA GLU A 100 -20.33 -8.33 -4.22
C GLU A 100 -21.37 -9.13 -3.42
N ASN A 101 -21.02 -10.34 -2.97
CA ASN A 101 -21.89 -11.19 -2.17
C ASN A 101 -21.14 -11.60 -0.89
N GLU A 102 -21.74 -11.33 0.25
CA GLU A 102 -21.13 -11.61 1.56
C GLU A 102 -20.95 -13.12 1.81
N ASN A 103 -21.76 -13.96 1.16
CA ASN A 103 -21.77 -15.42 1.35
C ASN A 103 -20.91 -16.21 0.35
N CYS A 104 -19.92 -15.57 -0.29
CA CYS A 104 -19.01 -16.26 -1.21
C CYS A 104 -18.07 -17.24 -0.51
N LEU A 105 -18.08 -18.50 -0.96
CA LEU A 105 -17.20 -19.57 -0.50
C LEU A 105 -15.83 -19.53 -1.20
N PHE A 106 -14.81 -20.06 -0.54
CA PHE A 106 -13.48 -20.25 -1.12
C PHE A 106 -13.48 -21.31 -2.22
N GLN A 107 -12.59 -21.18 -3.19
CA GLN A 107 -12.29 -22.28 -4.11
C GLN A 107 -11.53 -23.39 -3.36
N GLN A 108 -11.84 -24.65 -3.67
CA GLN A 108 -11.26 -25.80 -2.96
C GLN A 108 -9.78 -26.06 -3.29
N ASN A 109 -9.19 -25.36 -4.28
CA ASN A 109 -7.79 -25.55 -4.62
C ASN A 109 -6.89 -24.78 -3.63
N PRO A 110 -6.01 -25.45 -2.86
CA PRO A 110 -5.10 -24.81 -1.91
C PRO A 110 -4.07 -23.88 -2.55
N GLU A 111 -3.74 -24.04 -3.84
CA GLU A 111 -2.81 -23.17 -4.57
C GLU A 111 -3.34 -21.74 -4.78
N MET A 112 -4.61 -21.50 -4.44
CA MET A 112 -5.29 -20.21 -4.61
C MET A 112 -5.11 -19.27 -3.40
N GLN A 113 -4.35 -19.70 -2.40
CA GLN A 113 -4.03 -18.90 -1.21
C GLN A 113 -2.80 -18.03 -1.48
N LYS A 114 -2.87 -16.77 -1.07
CA LYS A 114 -1.78 -15.79 -1.18
C LYS A 114 -1.58 -15.12 0.17
N VAL A 115 -0.34 -14.81 0.52
CA VAL A 115 -0.05 -13.91 1.64
C VAL A 115 0.05 -12.51 1.08
N CYS A 116 -0.72 -11.59 1.65
CA CYS A 116 -0.70 -10.18 1.32
C CYS A 116 -0.25 -9.40 2.55
N GLY A 117 0.81 -8.64 2.38
CA GLY A 117 1.34 -7.66 3.31
C GLY A 117 2.18 -6.68 2.50
N GLN A 118 2.47 -5.51 3.05
CA GLN A 118 3.51 -4.67 2.44
C GLN A 118 4.87 -5.34 2.70
N ASP A 119 5.74 -5.43 1.73
CA ASP A 119 7.12 -5.76 2.03
C ASP A 119 7.68 -4.61 2.87
N LYS A 120 8.33 -4.93 4.01
CA LYS A 120 9.04 -3.90 4.77
C LYS A 120 10.08 -3.31 3.83
N GLY A 121 9.80 -2.12 3.31
CA GLY A 121 10.80 -1.27 2.67
C GLY A 121 11.99 -1.21 3.61
N SER A 122 13.11 -1.72 3.11
CA SER A 122 14.41 -1.75 3.77
C SER A 122 14.90 -0.32 4.02
N ASP A 123 14.43 0.30 5.11
CA ASP A 123 15.07 1.48 5.68
C ASP A 123 16.10 1.03 6.71
N GLY A 124 17.32 0.87 6.22
CA GLY A 124 18.57 0.92 6.97
C GLY A 124 19.68 1.46 6.07
N PRO A 125 20.80 1.99 6.61
CA PRO A 125 21.34 1.60 7.92
C PRO A 125 21.81 2.75 8.85
N SER A 126 21.95 2.35 10.13
CA SER A 126 22.93 2.77 11.16
C SER A 126 23.09 4.25 11.48
#